data_AF-A0A4V1G7I1-F1
#
_entry.id   AF-A0A4V1G7I1-F1
#
_cell.length_a   1.000
_cell.length_b   1.000
_cell.length_c   1.000
_cell.angle_alpha   90.00
_cell.angle_beta   90.00
_cell.angle_gamma   90.00
#
_symmetry.space_group_name_H-M   'P 1'
#
loop_
_entity.id
_entity.type
_entity.pdbx_description
1 polymer ?
#
loop_
_entity_poly.entity_id
_entity_poly.type
_entity_poly.pdbx_seq_one_letter_code
_entity_poly.pdbx_strand_id
1 'polypeptide(L)'
;MKKLNAIVLGSLLSVSAISVANAAEATATATWQASATKDSDSELVVTPTRALKFVYSANTQSFNTDTGLFDVVIRGDHSTATSFKLEAMVDDTDNTLFSVGGTPTKLKVGARWGGNDLGSKTGSISNGSTAWTTLVDSAKLSGPLASLASSAGAAAGTEVTAQSSFDFFVDSAEDNAGTAVDFKDLTNSLWEGKVSVDFRATWS
;
A
#
# COMPACT_ATOMS: atom_id res chain seq x y z
N MET A 1 33.39 17.22 68.10
CA MET A 1 33.74 18.44 67.32
C MET A 1 34.05 18.03 65.89
N LYS A 2 33.61 18.84 64.93
CA LYS A 2 33.65 18.63 63.47
C LYS A 2 35.07 18.49 62.91
N LYS A 3 35.22 17.80 61.77
CA LYS A 3 35.65 18.40 60.48
C LYS A 3 35.47 17.40 59.32
N LEU A 4 34.73 17.84 58.30
CA LEU A 4 34.63 17.24 56.97
C LEU A 4 35.98 17.35 56.25
N ASN A 5 36.21 16.47 55.28
CA ASN A 5 36.77 16.80 53.96
C ASN A 5 36.23 15.80 52.92
N ALA A 6 35.84 16.33 51.77
CA ALA A 6 35.07 15.67 50.72
C ALA A 6 35.93 15.28 49.50
N ILE A 7 35.26 14.61 48.54
CA ILE A 7 35.61 14.39 47.11
C ILE A 7 36.51 13.14 46.91
N VAL A 8 36.14 12.14 46.10
CA VAL A 8 36.13 12.12 44.62
C VAL A 8 35.16 11.06 44.05
N LEU A 9 34.52 11.42 42.93
CA LEU A 9 33.72 10.65 41.97
C LEU A 9 34.38 9.35 41.45
N GLY A 10 33.58 8.33 41.15
CA GLY A 10 34.02 7.29 40.22
C GLY A 10 33.05 6.12 39.98
N SER A 11 32.45 6.13 38.79
CA SER A 11 32.00 4.97 37.98
C SER A 11 30.78 4.14 38.41
N LEU A 12 29.76 4.21 37.53
CA LEU A 12 28.68 3.25 37.32
C LEU A 12 29.21 1.89 36.84
N LEU A 13 28.74 0.79 37.43
CA LEU A 13 28.66 -0.54 36.82
C LEU A 13 27.35 -1.20 37.28
N SER A 14 26.49 -1.47 36.31
CA SER A 14 25.20 -2.17 36.42
C SER A 14 25.37 -3.67 36.64
N VAL A 15 24.32 -4.38 37.10
CA VAL A 15 23.88 -5.70 36.57
C VAL A 15 22.54 -6.16 37.20
N SER A 16 21.57 -6.32 36.28
CA SER A 16 20.45 -7.26 36.14
C SER A 16 19.37 -7.46 37.22
N ALA A 17 18.10 -7.39 36.77
CA ALA A 17 17.10 -8.41 37.10
C ALA A 17 16.03 -8.59 36.00
N ILE A 18 16.01 -9.82 35.47
CA ILE A 18 14.86 -10.72 35.20
C ILE A 18 13.82 -10.32 34.13
N SER A 19 13.68 -11.27 33.20
CA SER A 19 12.75 -11.42 32.09
C SER A 19 11.27 -11.49 32.48
N VAL A 20 10.41 -10.85 31.67
CA VAL A 20 9.02 -11.27 31.45
C VAL A 20 8.79 -11.42 29.94
N ALA A 21 8.39 -12.62 29.55
CA ALA A 21 7.90 -12.91 28.21
C ALA A 21 6.52 -12.25 28.06
N ASN A 22 6.38 -11.35 27.08
CA ASN A 22 5.09 -10.90 26.59
C ASN A 22 5.00 -11.32 25.12
N ALA A 23 3.93 -12.03 24.78
CA ALA A 23 3.54 -12.28 23.41
C ALA A 23 3.46 -10.94 22.66
N ALA A 24 4.16 -10.82 21.54
CA ALA A 24 4.19 -9.59 20.76
C ALA A 24 3.27 -9.75 19.54
N GLU A 25 2.03 -9.29 19.67
CA GLU A 25 1.27 -8.84 18.50
C GLU A 25 2.00 -7.62 17.90
N ALA A 26 2.13 -7.58 16.57
CA ALA A 26 2.68 -6.44 15.86
C ALA A 26 1.61 -5.89 14.89
N THR A 27 1.09 -4.72 15.22
CA THR A 27 0.38 -3.86 14.27
C THR A 27 1.22 -2.59 14.10
N ALA A 28 1.38 -2.14 12.86
CA ALA A 28 2.14 -0.93 12.55
C ALA A 28 1.25 0.08 11.81
N THR A 29 1.39 1.35 12.18
CA THR A 29 0.94 2.49 11.38
C THR A 29 2.06 3.51 11.36
N ALA A 30 2.41 3.99 10.16
CA ALA A 30 3.27 5.14 10.00
C ALA A 30 2.82 6.00 8.80
N THR A 31 2.91 7.32 8.96
CA THR A 31 2.56 8.36 7.97
C THR A 31 3.76 9.26 7.72
N TRP A 32 4.04 9.52 6.44
CA TRP A 32 4.77 10.64 5.85
C TRP A 32 4.25 10.71 4.39
N GLN A 33 4.58 11.68 3.53
CA GLN A 33 4.47 11.40 2.08
C GLN A 33 5.85 11.09 1.47
N ALA A 34 6.71 10.45 2.27
CA ALA A 34 7.85 9.60 1.88
C ALA A 34 8.18 8.72 3.10
N SER A 35 8.01 7.40 2.99
CA SER A 35 8.27 6.44 4.07
C SER A 35 9.50 5.58 3.76
N ALA A 36 10.26 5.25 4.80
CA ALA A 36 11.24 4.16 4.78
C ALA A 36 10.89 3.20 5.92
N THR A 37 10.51 1.98 5.58
CA THR A 37 10.08 0.95 6.53
C THR A 37 11.17 -0.10 6.66
N LYS A 38 11.70 -0.29 7.87
CA LYS A 38 12.48 -1.50 8.21
C LYS A 38 11.52 -2.49 8.85
N ASP A 39 10.95 -3.35 8.01
CA ASP A 39 10.15 -4.49 8.43
C ASP A 39 10.94 -5.76 8.16
N SER A 40 11.40 -6.42 9.23
CA SER A 40 12.12 -7.69 9.18
C SER A 40 11.24 -8.89 9.52
N ASP A 41 9.95 -8.68 9.79
CA ASP A 41 9.09 -9.65 10.48
C ASP A 41 7.82 -10.02 9.67
N SER A 42 7.33 -9.14 8.78
CA SER A 42 6.17 -9.42 7.91
C SER A 42 6.50 -10.31 6.69
N GLU A 43 5.57 -11.22 6.36
CA GLU A 43 5.71 -12.15 5.22
C GLU A 43 5.43 -11.50 3.85
N LEU A 44 4.64 -10.41 3.78
CA LEU A 44 4.38 -9.65 2.55
C LEU A 44 4.48 -8.15 2.83
N VAL A 45 5.33 -7.46 2.07
CA VAL A 45 5.46 -6.01 2.12
C VAL A 45 5.29 -5.45 0.70
N VAL A 46 4.39 -4.47 0.55
CA VAL A 46 4.23 -3.71 -0.70
C VAL A 46 4.48 -2.23 -0.43
N THR A 47 5.44 -1.63 -1.15
CA THR A 47 5.84 -0.23 -0.93
C THR A 47 5.62 0.63 -2.18
N PRO A 48 4.79 1.69 -2.12
CA PRO A 48 4.67 2.66 -3.20
C PRO A 48 5.90 3.56 -3.26
N THR A 49 6.38 3.89 -4.47
CA THR A 49 7.66 4.61 -4.65
C THR A 49 7.51 6.11 -4.92
N ARG A 50 6.29 6.61 -5.22
CA ARG A 50 5.99 8.05 -5.41
C ARG A 50 4.51 8.38 -5.20
N ALA A 51 4.20 9.66 -5.00
CA ALA A 51 2.84 10.18 -4.98
C ALA A 51 2.23 10.23 -6.40
N LEU A 52 0.91 10.04 -6.47
CA LEU A 52 0.13 10.11 -7.72
C LEU A 52 -0.27 11.56 -8.03
N LYS A 53 -0.29 11.91 -9.32
CA LYS A 53 -0.69 13.24 -9.79
C LYS A 53 -1.66 13.16 -10.97
N PHE A 54 -2.84 13.73 -10.76
CA PHE A 54 -3.88 13.88 -11.78
C PHE A 54 -4.02 15.36 -12.19
N VAL A 55 -4.12 15.60 -13.49
CA VAL A 55 -4.25 16.90 -14.13
C VAL A 55 -5.39 16.80 -15.13
N TYR A 56 -6.37 17.67 -14.95
CA TYR A 56 -7.51 17.78 -15.86
C TYR A 56 -7.09 18.42 -17.19
N SER A 57 -7.56 17.85 -18.30
CA SER A 57 -7.39 18.38 -19.65
C SER A 57 -8.75 18.77 -20.21
N ALA A 58 -8.92 20.07 -20.49
CA ALA A 58 -10.16 20.59 -21.07
C ALA A 58 -10.45 20.04 -22.49
N ASN A 59 -9.40 19.65 -23.23
CA ASN A 59 -9.53 19.11 -24.59
C ASN A 59 -10.13 17.70 -24.59
N THR A 60 -9.77 16.88 -23.59
CA THR A 60 -10.23 15.49 -23.45
C THR A 60 -11.36 15.35 -22.44
N GLN A 61 -11.67 16.43 -21.71
CA GLN A 61 -12.66 16.47 -20.63
C GLN A 61 -12.43 15.40 -19.56
N SER A 62 -11.17 15.10 -19.30
CA SER A 62 -10.74 14.01 -18.42
C SER A 62 -9.45 14.35 -17.70
N PHE A 63 -9.21 13.66 -16.59
CA PHE A 63 -7.90 13.63 -15.96
C PHE A 63 -6.97 12.66 -16.70
N ASN A 64 -5.67 12.93 -16.68
CA ASN A 64 -4.69 11.95 -17.15
C ASN A 64 -4.67 10.69 -16.26
N THR A 65 -4.07 9.64 -16.79
CA THR A 65 -3.62 8.48 -16.01
C THR A 65 -2.22 8.76 -15.46
N ASP A 66 -1.92 8.23 -14.27
CA ASP A 66 -0.58 8.28 -13.68
C ASP A 66 -0.14 6.88 -13.20
N THR A 67 1.11 6.54 -13.48
CA THR A 67 1.66 5.21 -13.17
C THR A 67 2.27 5.22 -11.78
N GLY A 68 1.75 4.38 -10.88
CA GLY A 68 2.29 4.16 -9.54
C GLY A 68 3.09 2.86 -9.48
N LEU A 69 4.41 2.98 -9.29
CA LEU A 69 5.32 1.86 -9.11
C LEU A 69 5.25 1.31 -7.68
N PHE A 70 5.29 0.00 -7.55
CA PHE A 70 5.30 -0.71 -6.26
C PHE A 70 6.31 -1.86 -6.27
N ASP A 71 7.00 -2.01 -5.14
CA ASP A 71 7.86 -3.16 -4.86
C ASP A 71 7.10 -4.19 -4.03
N VAL A 72 7.28 -5.47 -4.34
CA VAL A 72 6.76 -6.60 -3.58
C VAL A 72 7.93 -7.37 -2.99
N VAL A 73 7.87 -7.60 -1.68
CA VAL A 73 8.84 -8.44 -0.96
C VAL A 73 8.08 -9.55 -0.25
N ILE A 74 8.48 -10.80 -0.51
CA ILE A 74 7.95 -11.99 0.14
C ILE A 74 9.03 -12.61 1.02
N ARG A 75 8.64 -12.95 2.25
CA ARG A 75 9.45 -13.65 3.25
C ARG A 75 8.62 -14.75 3.93
N GLY A 76 9.29 -15.54 4.77
CA GLY A 76 8.68 -16.62 5.54
C GLY A 76 9.24 -17.99 5.17
N ASP A 77 8.77 -19.01 5.88
CA ASP A 77 9.05 -20.41 5.52
C ASP A 77 7.85 -20.98 4.77
N HIS A 78 7.99 -21.08 3.45
CA HIS A 78 6.99 -21.63 2.54
C HIS A 78 7.50 -22.93 1.91
N SER A 79 8.42 -23.62 2.58
CA SER A 79 9.10 -24.82 2.06
C SER A 79 8.17 -25.99 1.75
N THR A 80 6.98 -26.03 2.36
CA THR A 80 5.95 -27.04 2.12
C THR A 80 4.98 -26.65 1.00
N ALA A 81 4.96 -25.39 0.58
CA ALA A 81 4.08 -24.91 -0.48
C ALA A 81 4.62 -25.35 -1.85
N THR A 82 3.71 -25.75 -2.73
CA THR A 82 4.01 -26.15 -4.11
C THR A 82 3.51 -25.13 -5.13
N SER A 83 2.69 -24.19 -4.69
CA SER A 83 2.07 -23.15 -5.51
C SER A 83 1.97 -21.83 -4.77
N PHE A 84 1.90 -20.75 -5.55
CA PHE A 84 1.81 -19.37 -5.07
C PHE A 84 0.85 -18.57 -5.95
N LYS A 85 0.02 -17.75 -5.30
CA LYS A 85 -0.83 -16.76 -5.96
C LYS A 85 -0.70 -15.40 -5.30
N LEU A 86 -0.60 -14.34 -6.10
CA LEU A 86 -0.69 -12.95 -5.66
C LEU A 86 -1.85 -12.28 -6.38
N GLU A 87 -2.68 -11.58 -5.63
CA GLU A 87 -3.84 -10.88 -6.14
C GLU A 87 -3.94 -9.46 -5.56
N ALA A 88 -4.64 -8.58 -6.25
CA ALA A 88 -4.90 -7.21 -5.80
C ALA A 88 -6.33 -6.74 -6.10
N MET A 89 -6.79 -5.76 -5.33
CA MET A 89 -8.03 -5.00 -5.55
C MET A 89 -7.89 -3.58 -4.98
N VAL A 90 -8.62 -2.62 -5.53
CA VAL A 90 -8.69 -1.28 -4.93
C VAL A 90 -9.52 -1.32 -3.65
N ASP A 91 -9.02 -0.72 -2.57
CA ASP A 91 -9.84 -0.41 -1.40
C ASP A 91 -10.62 0.88 -1.68
N ASP A 92 -11.84 0.74 -2.22
CA ASP A 92 -12.73 1.85 -2.55
C ASP A 92 -13.41 2.49 -1.32
N THR A 93 -13.05 2.05 -0.11
CA THR A 93 -13.33 2.80 1.13
C THR A 93 -12.25 3.86 1.42
N ASP A 94 -11.08 3.77 0.77
CA ASP A 94 -9.94 4.68 0.91
C ASP A 94 -9.31 5.04 -0.45
N ASN A 95 -10.16 5.50 -1.39
CA ASN A 95 -9.77 5.91 -2.74
C ASN A 95 -10.31 7.28 -3.16
N THR A 96 -10.72 8.10 -2.20
CA THR A 96 -11.45 9.35 -2.45
C THR A 96 -10.55 10.56 -2.23
N LEU A 97 -10.48 11.43 -3.24
CA LEU A 97 -9.86 12.75 -3.14
C LEU A 97 -10.94 13.80 -2.90
N PHE A 98 -10.72 14.67 -1.92
CA PHE A 98 -11.67 15.71 -1.52
C PHE A 98 -11.16 17.08 -1.97
N SER A 99 -12.07 17.92 -2.48
CA SER A 99 -11.71 19.27 -2.90
C SER A 99 -11.21 20.10 -1.72
N VAL A 100 -10.05 20.74 -1.87
CA VAL A 100 -9.46 21.69 -0.92
C VAL A 100 -9.81 23.10 -1.39
N GLY A 101 -10.92 23.62 -0.87
CA GLY A 101 -11.47 24.93 -1.24
C GLY A 101 -12.41 24.91 -2.44
N GLY A 102 -13.21 25.97 -2.58
CA GLY A 102 -14.27 26.04 -3.59
C GLY A 102 -15.51 25.22 -3.21
N THR A 103 -16.29 24.81 -4.22
CA THR A 103 -17.48 23.97 -4.03
C THR A 103 -17.06 22.56 -3.62
N PRO A 104 -17.58 22.02 -2.48
CA PRO A 104 -17.19 20.70 -2.03
C PRO A 104 -17.57 19.60 -3.02
N THR A 105 -16.56 18.90 -3.52
CA THR A 105 -16.68 17.80 -4.49
C THR A 105 -15.68 16.70 -4.16
N LYS A 106 -15.92 15.50 -4.69
CA LYS A 106 -15.12 14.30 -4.45
C LYS A 106 -14.72 13.69 -5.78
N LEU A 107 -13.51 13.12 -5.85
CA LEU A 107 -13.04 12.32 -6.96
C LEU A 107 -12.77 10.91 -6.46
N LYS A 108 -13.28 9.90 -7.15
CA LYS A 108 -12.96 8.48 -6.90
C LYS A 108 -11.83 8.05 -7.82
N VAL A 109 -10.84 7.35 -7.28
CA VAL A 109 -9.67 6.88 -8.03
C VAL A 109 -9.75 5.37 -8.23
N GLY A 110 -9.62 4.94 -9.48
CA GLY A 110 -9.47 3.54 -9.89
C GLY A 110 -8.01 3.21 -10.23
N ALA A 111 -7.77 1.92 -10.44
CA ALA A 111 -6.45 1.40 -10.82
C ALA A 111 -6.58 0.29 -11.87
N ARG A 112 -5.58 0.22 -12.75
CA ARG A 112 -5.43 -0.81 -13.79
C ARG A 112 -4.13 -1.58 -13.62
N TRP A 113 -4.16 -2.84 -14.00
CA TRP A 113 -2.97 -3.67 -14.14
C TRP A 113 -2.97 -4.39 -15.49
N GLY A 114 -1.89 -4.25 -16.25
CA GLY A 114 -1.78 -4.86 -17.59
C GLY A 114 -2.91 -4.41 -18.54
N GLY A 115 -3.41 -3.19 -18.38
CA GLY A 115 -4.51 -2.63 -19.17
C GLY A 115 -5.92 -3.02 -18.71
N ASN A 116 -6.07 -3.86 -17.69
CA ASN A 116 -7.38 -4.26 -17.15
C ASN A 116 -7.67 -3.55 -15.82
N ASP A 117 -8.91 -3.14 -15.61
CA ASP A 117 -9.34 -2.55 -14.35
C ASP A 117 -9.19 -3.56 -13.21
N LEU A 118 -8.70 -3.10 -12.06
CA LEU A 118 -8.78 -3.85 -10.82
C LEU A 118 -10.22 -3.88 -10.31
N GLY A 119 -10.63 -4.98 -9.70
CA GLY A 119 -11.83 -4.99 -8.87
C GLY A 119 -11.69 -4.05 -7.67
N SER A 120 -12.81 -3.76 -7.01
CA SER A 120 -12.88 -2.91 -5.82
C SER A 120 -13.62 -3.59 -4.67
N LYS A 121 -13.22 -3.26 -3.44
CA LYS A 121 -13.69 -3.92 -2.21
C LYS A 121 -15.20 -3.89 -2.02
N THR A 122 -15.84 -2.78 -2.36
CA THR A 122 -17.31 -2.60 -2.28
C THR A 122 -18.01 -2.58 -3.64
N GLY A 123 -17.26 -2.52 -4.75
CA GLY A 123 -17.83 -2.46 -6.10
C GLY A 123 -18.26 -1.04 -6.51
N SER A 124 -17.71 0.00 -5.90
CA SER A 124 -18.11 1.39 -6.14
C SER A 124 -17.35 2.07 -7.27
N ILE A 125 -16.35 1.42 -7.87
CA ILE A 125 -15.53 1.93 -8.99
C ILE A 125 -15.24 0.81 -10.00
N SER A 126 -14.58 1.13 -11.13
CA SER A 126 -13.96 0.13 -12.01
C SER A 126 -14.93 -0.97 -12.48
N ASN A 127 -16.03 -0.56 -13.12
CA ASN A 127 -17.11 -1.44 -13.60
C ASN A 127 -17.82 -2.28 -12.51
N GLY A 128 -17.64 -1.94 -11.23
CA GLY A 128 -18.35 -2.55 -10.10
C GLY A 128 -17.96 -3.99 -9.77
N SER A 129 -16.85 -4.49 -10.31
CA SER A 129 -16.35 -5.83 -9.98
C SER A 129 -15.80 -5.87 -8.56
N THR A 130 -16.20 -6.87 -7.77
CA THR A 130 -15.63 -7.17 -6.44
C THR A 130 -14.64 -8.33 -6.45
N ALA A 131 -14.30 -8.83 -7.64
CA ALA A 131 -13.35 -9.92 -7.79
C ALA A 131 -11.90 -9.43 -7.61
N TRP A 132 -11.09 -10.25 -6.95
CA TRP A 132 -9.65 -10.06 -6.87
C TRP A 132 -9.02 -10.22 -8.26
N THR A 133 -8.15 -9.28 -8.65
CA THR A 133 -7.37 -9.38 -9.88
C THR A 133 -6.10 -10.19 -9.60
N THR A 134 -5.90 -11.28 -10.33
CA THR A 134 -4.69 -12.10 -10.20
C THR A 134 -3.51 -11.42 -10.86
N LEU A 135 -2.46 -11.17 -10.07
CA LEU A 135 -1.19 -10.58 -10.51
C LEU A 135 -0.13 -11.65 -10.78
N VAL A 136 -0.10 -12.70 -9.95
CA VAL A 136 0.77 -13.87 -10.11
C VAL A 136 -0.05 -15.12 -9.84
N ASP A 137 0.14 -16.12 -10.69
CA ASP A 137 -0.34 -17.49 -10.50
C ASP A 137 0.80 -18.42 -10.90
N SER A 138 1.32 -19.22 -9.96
CA SER A 138 2.43 -20.14 -10.22
C SER A 138 2.12 -21.18 -11.30
N ALA A 139 0.84 -21.46 -11.58
CA ALA A 139 0.43 -22.32 -12.69
C ALA A 139 0.48 -21.61 -14.06
N LYS A 140 0.53 -20.27 -14.09
CA LYS A 140 0.48 -19.43 -15.30
C LYS A 140 1.40 -18.22 -15.18
N LEU A 141 2.71 -18.48 -15.12
CA LEU A 141 3.72 -17.44 -14.95
C LEU A 141 3.78 -16.50 -16.16
N SER A 142 3.60 -15.20 -15.90
CA SER A 142 3.78 -14.14 -16.88
C SER A 142 4.00 -12.79 -16.18
N GLY A 143 4.58 -11.83 -16.91
CA GLY A 143 4.70 -10.46 -16.45
C GLY A 143 5.84 -10.20 -15.44
N PRO A 144 5.94 -8.95 -14.96
CA PRO A 144 7.09 -8.47 -14.19
C PRO A 144 7.19 -9.04 -12.76
N LEU A 145 6.09 -9.62 -12.25
CA LEU A 145 6.03 -10.20 -10.91
C LEU A 145 6.24 -11.72 -10.88
N ALA A 146 6.51 -12.36 -12.04
CA ALA A 146 6.59 -13.82 -12.14
C ALA A 146 7.67 -14.45 -11.23
N SER A 147 8.74 -13.71 -10.91
CA SER A 147 9.78 -14.17 -9.99
C SER A 147 9.25 -14.48 -8.59
N LEU A 148 8.16 -13.83 -8.15
CA LEU A 148 7.57 -14.05 -6.84
C LEU A 148 7.06 -15.49 -6.64
N ALA A 149 6.78 -16.22 -7.73
CA ALA A 149 6.34 -17.61 -7.64
C ALA A 149 7.41 -18.56 -7.07
N SER A 150 8.70 -18.18 -7.10
CA SER A 150 9.75 -18.94 -6.43
C SER A 150 9.69 -18.86 -4.91
N SER A 151 8.75 -18.08 -4.35
CA SER A 151 8.47 -18.12 -2.92
C SER A 151 7.82 -19.42 -2.48
N ALA A 152 7.09 -20.13 -3.36
CA ALA A 152 6.65 -21.48 -3.06
C ALA A 152 7.86 -22.43 -3.01
N GLY A 153 8.01 -23.15 -1.90
CA GLY A 153 9.18 -24.00 -1.65
C GLY A 153 10.37 -23.24 -1.05
N ALA A 154 10.25 -21.93 -0.80
CA ALA A 154 11.32 -21.14 -0.20
C ALA A 154 11.48 -21.46 1.29
N ALA A 155 12.71 -21.74 1.72
CA ALA A 155 13.03 -21.97 3.13
C ALA A 155 13.02 -20.67 3.94
N ALA A 156 12.89 -20.81 5.26
CA ALA A 156 12.99 -19.71 6.21
C ALA A 156 14.21 -18.81 5.94
N GLY A 157 14.00 -17.49 5.90
CA GLY A 157 15.05 -16.50 5.66
C GLY A 157 15.34 -16.22 4.18
N THR A 158 14.65 -16.88 3.25
CA THR A 158 14.69 -16.51 1.83
C THR A 158 13.84 -15.26 1.60
N GLU A 159 14.39 -14.28 0.90
CA GLU A 159 13.67 -13.09 0.45
C GLU A 159 13.50 -13.14 -1.06
N VAL A 160 12.26 -13.01 -1.54
CA VAL A 160 11.94 -12.94 -2.98
C VAL A 160 11.32 -11.58 -3.26
N THR A 161 11.89 -10.86 -4.22
CA THR A 161 11.45 -9.50 -4.56
C THR A 161 11.09 -9.36 -6.03
N ALA A 162 10.16 -8.46 -6.31
CA ALA A 162 9.79 -8.04 -7.67
C ALA A 162 9.22 -6.63 -7.64
N GLN A 163 9.23 -5.95 -8.79
CA GLN A 163 8.65 -4.62 -8.95
C GLN A 163 7.64 -4.63 -10.09
N SER A 164 6.56 -3.86 -9.95
CA SER A 164 5.58 -3.63 -10.99
C SER A 164 4.94 -2.25 -10.82
N SER A 165 3.96 -1.93 -11.65
CA SER A 165 3.15 -0.71 -11.53
C SER A 165 1.66 -0.98 -11.69
N PHE A 166 0.86 -0.07 -11.16
CA PHE A 166 -0.52 0.15 -11.57
C PHE A 166 -0.66 1.47 -12.30
N ASP A 167 -1.60 1.53 -13.23
CA ASP A 167 -2.02 2.77 -13.87
C ASP A 167 -3.26 3.28 -13.14
N PHE A 168 -3.10 4.36 -12.37
CA PHE A 168 -4.18 5.00 -11.63
C PHE A 168 -4.89 6.05 -12.48
N PHE A 169 -6.19 6.18 -12.30
CA PHE A 169 -7.01 7.14 -13.03
C PHE A 169 -8.17 7.65 -12.17
N VAL A 170 -8.62 8.87 -12.44
CA VAL A 170 -9.86 9.37 -11.83
C VAL A 170 -11.03 8.68 -12.51
N ASP A 171 -11.73 7.83 -11.77
CA ASP A 171 -12.83 7.00 -12.25
C ASP A 171 -14.12 7.82 -12.38
N SER A 172 -14.44 8.61 -11.36
CA SER A 172 -15.69 9.36 -11.29
C SER A 172 -15.57 10.58 -10.36
N ALA A 173 -16.53 11.49 -10.47
CA ALA A 173 -16.66 12.66 -9.61
C ALA A 173 -18.06 12.75 -9.03
N GLU A 174 -18.12 13.27 -7.81
CA GLU A 174 -19.36 13.47 -7.06
C GLU A 174 -19.41 14.86 -6.43
N ASP A 175 -20.62 15.38 -6.24
CA ASP A 175 -20.84 16.51 -5.34
C ASP A 175 -20.71 16.09 -3.86
N ASN A 176 -20.88 17.04 -2.95
CA ASN A 176 -20.79 16.74 -1.51
C ASN A 176 -21.85 15.73 -1.02
N ALA A 177 -23.01 15.67 -1.68
CA ALA A 177 -24.11 14.76 -1.36
C ALA A 177 -23.93 13.36 -1.95
N GLY A 178 -22.90 13.14 -2.79
CA GLY A 178 -22.65 11.86 -3.47
C GLY A 178 -23.38 11.74 -4.81
N THR A 179 -23.90 12.83 -5.36
CA THR A 179 -24.50 12.83 -6.71
C THR A 179 -23.38 12.86 -7.73
N ALA A 180 -23.46 12.02 -8.75
CA ALA A 180 -22.50 12.02 -9.85
C ALA A 180 -22.46 13.38 -10.58
N VAL A 181 -21.25 13.82 -10.93
CA VAL A 181 -20.99 15.07 -11.66
C VAL A 181 -20.00 14.79 -12.80
N ASP A 182 -20.23 15.38 -13.96
CA ASP A 182 -19.27 15.31 -15.06
C ASP A 182 -18.00 16.12 -14.74
N PHE A 183 -16.82 15.61 -15.10
CA PHE A 183 -15.56 16.31 -14.83
C PHE A 183 -15.50 17.73 -15.41
N LYS A 184 -16.10 17.97 -16.57
CA LYS A 184 -16.17 19.29 -17.22
C LYS A 184 -16.97 20.33 -16.45
N ASP A 185 -17.85 19.88 -15.55
CA ASP A 185 -18.74 20.74 -14.77
C ASP A 185 -18.19 20.99 -13.35
N LEU A 186 -17.05 20.37 -13.00
CA LEU A 186 -16.35 20.64 -11.76
C LEU A 186 -15.78 22.06 -11.77
N THR A 187 -15.91 22.75 -10.64
CA THR A 187 -15.20 24.01 -10.43
C THR A 187 -13.71 23.74 -10.32
N ASN A 188 -12.89 24.68 -10.80
CA ASN A 188 -11.43 24.61 -10.62
C ASN A 188 -11.09 24.52 -9.12
N SER A 189 -10.55 23.39 -8.72
CA SER A 189 -10.15 23.10 -7.34
C SER A 189 -8.88 22.24 -7.33
N LEU A 190 -8.27 22.13 -6.15
CA LEU A 190 -7.32 21.08 -5.83
C LEU A 190 -8.09 19.95 -5.14
N TRP A 191 -7.77 18.70 -5.43
CA TRP A 191 -8.30 17.55 -4.68
C TRP A 191 -7.16 16.78 -4.03
N GLU A 192 -7.33 16.44 -2.76
CA GLU A 192 -6.35 15.70 -1.97
C GLU A 192 -6.99 14.52 -1.27
N GLY A 193 -6.27 13.41 -1.16
CA GLY A 193 -6.76 12.19 -0.52
C GLY A 193 -5.76 11.06 -0.63
N LYS A 194 -6.24 9.86 -0.32
CA LYS A 194 -5.46 8.63 -0.37
C LYS A 194 -6.09 7.66 -1.36
N VAL A 195 -5.25 6.73 -1.82
CA VAL A 195 -5.64 5.64 -2.70
C VAL A 195 -4.94 4.39 -2.21
N SER A 196 -5.73 3.44 -1.75
CA SER A 196 -5.25 2.18 -1.19
C SER A 196 -5.58 1.01 -2.12
N VAL A 197 -4.66 0.06 -2.22
CA VAL A 197 -4.82 -1.20 -2.97
C VAL A 197 -4.52 -2.33 -2.01
N ASP A 198 -5.50 -3.20 -1.79
CA ASP A 198 -5.35 -4.41 -0.98
C ASP A 198 -4.63 -5.47 -1.81
N PHE A 199 -3.70 -6.20 -1.18
CA PHE A 199 -3.00 -7.33 -1.78
C PHE A 199 -3.26 -8.59 -0.97
N ARG A 200 -3.37 -9.73 -1.67
CA ARG A 200 -3.52 -11.05 -1.06
C ARG A 200 -2.53 -12.03 -1.66
N ALA A 201 -1.68 -12.59 -0.82
CA ALA A 201 -0.81 -13.70 -1.15
C ALA A 201 -1.40 -15.02 -0.64
N THR A 202 -1.22 -16.11 -1.37
CA THR A 202 -1.68 -17.45 -0.98
C THR A 202 -0.65 -18.49 -1.39
N TRP A 203 -0.23 -19.32 -0.43
CA TRP A 203 0.65 -20.47 -0.64
C TRP A 203 -0.16 -21.76 -0.43
N SER A 204 0.05 -22.76 -1.28
CA SER A 204 -0.66 -24.05 -1.22
C SER A 204 0.20 -25.21 -1.68
#